data_AF-A0A7X6Y5U0-F1
#
_entry.id   AF-A0A7X6Y5U0-F1
#
_cell.length_a   1.000
_cell.length_b   1.000
_cell.length_c   1.000
_cell.angle_alpha   90.00
_cell.angle_beta   90.00
_cell.angle_gamma   90.00
#
_symmetry.space_group_name_H-M   'P 1'
#
loop_
_entity.id
_entity.type
_entity.pdbx_description
1 polymer ?
#
loop_
_entity_poly.entity_id
_entity_poly.type
_entity_poly.pdbx_seq_one_letter_code
_entity_poly.pdbx_strand_id
1 'polypeptide(L)'
;MYICPAGQKLTRGRTRKEKGQIVGYDYFNYDACRNCDMKSRCTRSKKGRRILRHVDQDFLDNIDYNTELNKDKYKLRQMIVEHPFGTIKRSWGAYYFLTRRKISVTAEVSLVYLAYNFRRAINILGPKEILRRLKEREKPALI
;
A
#
# COMPACT_ATOMS: atom_id res chain seq x y z
N MET A 1 -17.88 -15.61 3.51
CA MET A 1 -19.20 -15.64 4.18
C MET A 1 -19.35 -14.35 4.98
N TYR A 2 -20.47 -13.63 4.87
CA TYR A 2 -20.67 -12.35 5.56
C TYR A 2 -21.61 -12.49 6.75
N ILE A 3 -21.16 -12.06 7.92
CA ILE A 3 -21.89 -12.15 9.17
C ILE A 3 -22.04 -10.74 9.76
N CYS A 4 -23.23 -10.40 10.23
CA CYS A 4 -23.46 -9.13 10.90
C CYS A 4 -22.97 -9.17 12.37
N PRO A 5 -22.80 -8.03 13.05
CA PRO A 5 -22.40 -8.01 14.47
C PRO A 5 -23.35 -8.78 15.41
N ALA A 6 -24.60 -8.98 15.02
CA ALA A 6 -25.59 -9.79 15.75
C ALA A 6 -25.56 -11.29 15.36
N GLY A 7 -24.53 -11.76 14.66
CA GLY A 7 -24.34 -13.17 14.29
C GLY A 7 -25.17 -13.66 13.09
N GLN A 8 -26.02 -12.83 12.50
CA GLN A 8 -26.89 -13.22 11.39
C GLN A 8 -26.15 -13.22 10.05
N LYS A 9 -26.42 -14.23 9.21
CA LYS A 9 -25.81 -14.35 7.87
C LYS A 9 -26.43 -13.32 6.91
N LEU A 10 -25.58 -12.61 6.17
CA LEU A 10 -26.00 -11.71 5.10
C LEU A 10 -26.00 -12.45 3.76
N THR A 11 -27.08 -12.30 3.00
CA THR A 11 -27.22 -12.94 1.68
C THR A 11 -26.79 -11.97 0.58
N ARG A 12 -26.36 -12.54 -0.55
CA ARG A 12 -26.00 -11.76 -1.74
C ARG A 12 -27.27 -11.14 -2.33
N GLY A 13 -27.26 -9.83 -2.45
CA GLY A 13 -28.31 -9.05 -3.07
C GLY A 13 -27.88 -8.51 -4.42
N ARG A 14 -28.07 -7.21 -4.61
CA ARG A 14 -27.88 -6.52 -5.89
C ARG A 14 -26.41 -6.47 -6.33
N THR A 15 -26.17 -6.67 -7.62
CA THR A 15 -24.91 -6.34 -8.27
C THR A 15 -24.83 -4.82 -8.54
N ARG A 16 -23.74 -4.20 -8.10
CA ARG A 16 -23.43 -2.79 -8.35
C ARG A 16 -22.66 -2.68 -9.66
N LYS A 17 -23.14 -1.79 -10.54
CA LYS A 17 -22.48 -1.45 -11.79
C LYS A 17 -22.21 0.04 -11.85
N GLU A 18 -21.05 0.42 -12.34
CA GLU A 18 -20.66 1.80 -12.61
C GLU A 18 -20.08 1.86 -14.02
N LYS A 19 -20.57 2.80 -14.85
CA LYS A 19 -20.16 2.94 -16.26
C LYS A 19 -20.18 1.61 -17.06
N GLY A 20 -21.16 0.75 -16.77
CA GLY A 20 -21.32 -0.56 -17.41
C GLY A 20 -20.49 -1.70 -16.82
N GLN A 21 -19.50 -1.41 -15.97
CA GLN A 21 -18.65 -2.42 -15.33
C GLN A 21 -19.19 -2.82 -13.95
N ILE A 22 -18.96 -4.08 -13.55
CA ILE A 22 -19.33 -4.56 -12.22
C ILE A 22 -18.28 -4.09 -11.22
N VAL A 23 -18.71 -3.29 -10.23
CA VAL A 23 -17.85 -2.78 -9.16
C VAL A 23 -17.92 -3.67 -7.92
N GLY A 24 -19.05 -4.33 -7.69
CA GLY A 24 -19.19 -5.19 -6.52
C GLY A 24 -20.59 -5.73 -6.31
N TYR A 25 -20.77 -6.35 -5.15
CA TYR A 25 -22.00 -7.03 -4.76
C TYR A 25 -22.46 -6.55 -3.38
N ASP A 26 -23.72 -6.15 -3.28
CA ASP A 26 -24.35 -5.79 -2.01
C ASP A 26 -24.73 -7.07 -1.25
N TYR A 27 -24.43 -7.10 0.05
CA TYR A 27 -24.84 -8.14 0.99
C TYR A 27 -25.70 -7.54 2.07
N PHE A 28 -26.89 -8.11 2.29
CA PHE A 28 -27.84 -7.66 3.31
C PHE A 28 -28.77 -8.79 3.74
N ASN A 29 -29.43 -8.61 4.87
CA ASN A 29 -30.53 -9.46 5.31
C ASN A 29 -31.52 -8.56 6.05
N TYR A 30 -32.55 -8.10 5.34
CA TYR A 30 -33.50 -7.13 5.90
C TYR A 30 -34.43 -7.76 6.93
N ASP A 31 -34.75 -9.04 6.80
CA ASP A 31 -35.60 -9.78 7.74
C ASP A 31 -34.90 -9.87 9.10
N ALA A 32 -33.63 -10.27 9.11
CA ALA A 32 -32.79 -10.24 10.30
C ALA A 32 -32.64 -8.83 10.89
N CYS A 33 -32.62 -7.79 10.05
CA CYS A 33 -32.52 -6.40 10.51
C CYS A 33 -33.86 -5.78 10.97
N ARG A 34 -35.01 -6.40 10.71
CA ARG A 34 -36.32 -5.82 11.01
C ARG A 34 -36.55 -5.78 12.52
N ASN A 35 -36.25 -6.89 13.20
CA ASN A 35 -36.45 -7.09 14.64
C ASN A 35 -35.11 -7.17 15.40
N CYS A 36 -34.07 -6.48 14.91
CA CYS A 36 -32.75 -6.52 15.54
C CYS A 36 -32.65 -5.43 16.63
N ASP A 37 -32.39 -5.85 17.87
CA ASP A 37 -32.22 -4.93 19.01
C ASP A 37 -31.04 -3.97 18.83
N MET A 38 -29.99 -4.42 18.14
CA MET A 38 -28.81 -3.60 17.85
C MET A 38 -28.97 -2.67 16.64
N LYS A 39 -30.14 -2.63 15.98
CA LYS A 39 -30.33 -1.87 14.73
C LYS A 39 -29.96 -0.39 14.88
N SER A 40 -30.39 0.24 15.98
CA SER A 40 -30.13 1.65 16.27
C SER A 40 -28.64 2.00 16.33
N ARG A 41 -27.80 1.06 16.81
CA ARG A 41 -26.34 1.22 16.91
C ARG A 41 -25.59 0.66 15.68
N CYS A 42 -26.21 -0.22 14.91
CA CYS A 42 -25.57 -0.96 13.82
C CYS A 42 -25.64 -0.23 12.46
N THR A 43 -26.73 0.48 12.18
CA THR A 43 -26.94 1.19 10.90
C THR A 43 -27.92 2.34 11.03
N ARG A 44 -27.70 3.42 10.28
CA ARG A 44 -28.67 4.55 10.17
C ARG A 44 -29.80 4.26 9.18
N SER A 45 -29.68 3.21 8.37
CA SER A 45 -30.67 2.86 7.35
C SER A 45 -31.93 2.26 7.96
N LYS A 46 -33.10 2.80 7.60
CA LYS A 46 -34.42 2.26 8.02
C LYS A 46 -34.59 0.78 7.64
N LYS A 47 -34.08 0.37 6.48
CA LYS A 47 -34.22 -1.00 5.95
C LYS A 47 -33.27 -2.00 6.63
N GLY A 48 -32.09 -1.56 7.06
CA GLY A 48 -31.08 -2.42 7.69
C GLY A 48 -29.67 -2.21 7.17
N ARG A 49 -28.73 -3.01 7.69
CA ARG A 49 -27.30 -2.94 7.33
C ARG A 49 -27.10 -3.52 5.93
N ARG A 50 -26.23 -2.87 5.16
CA ARG A 50 -25.76 -3.34 3.86
C ARG A 50 -24.24 -3.24 3.83
N ILE A 51 -23.61 -4.26 3.28
CA ILE A 51 -22.16 -4.31 3.05
C ILE A 51 -21.94 -4.43 1.55
N LEU A 52 -21.03 -3.64 0.99
CA LEU A 52 -20.59 -3.77 -0.39
C LEU A 52 -19.28 -4.56 -0.39
N ARG A 53 -19.22 -5.70 -1.08
CA ARG A 53 -17.95 -6.36 -1.41
C ARG A 53 -17.53 -5.90 -2.80
N HIS A 54 -16.35 -5.28 -2.91
CA HIS A 54 -15.75 -4.95 -4.21
C HIS A 54 -15.38 -6.23 -4.96
N VAL A 55 -15.33 -6.18 -6.30
CA VAL A 55 -14.89 -7.34 -7.12
C VAL A 55 -13.48 -7.81 -6.77
N ASP A 56 -12.58 -6.87 -6.48
CA ASP A 56 -11.18 -7.15 -6.12
C ASP A 56 -10.97 -7.33 -4.60
N GLN A 57 -12.04 -7.48 -3.81
CA GLN A 57 -11.89 -7.57 -2.36
C GLN A 57 -11.10 -8.81 -1.94
N ASP A 58 -11.20 -9.93 -2.66
CA ASP A 58 -10.40 -11.13 -2.38
C ASP A 58 -8.88 -10.85 -2.49
N PHE A 59 -8.48 -10.03 -3.46
CA PHE A 59 -7.08 -9.61 -3.62
C PHE A 59 -6.63 -8.72 -2.46
N LEU A 60 -7.46 -7.77 -2.06
CA LEU A 60 -7.18 -6.89 -0.92
C LEU A 60 -7.10 -7.70 0.39
N ASP A 61 -8.03 -8.62 0.62
CA ASP A 61 -8.05 -9.50 1.80
C ASP A 61 -6.75 -10.34 1.87
N ASN A 62 -6.23 -10.79 0.72
CA ASN A 62 -4.95 -11.51 0.66
C ASN A 62 -3.75 -10.60 1.01
N ILE A 63 -3.74 -9.36 0.52
CA ILE A 63 -2.70 -8.38 0.88
C ILE A 63 -2.73 -8.10 2.38
N ASP A 64 -3.91 -7.88 2.95
CA ASP A 64 -4.07 -7.62 4.39
C ASP A 64 -3.58 -8.81 5.21
N TYR A 65 -3.99 -10.02 4.83
CA TYR A 65 -3.53 -11.25 5.48
C TYR A 65 -2.00 -11.39 5.45
N ASN A 66 -1.38 -11.20 4.28
CA ASN A 66 0.07 -11.26 4.13
C ASN A 66 0.79 -10.16 4.92
N THR A 67 0.19 -8.96 4.98
CA THR A 67 0.74 -7.82 5.73
C THR A 67 0.71 -8.11 7.23
N GLU A 68 -0.39 -8.66 7.74
CA GLU A 68 -0.53 -9.08 9.14
C GLU A 68 0.48 -10.17 9.50
N LEU A 69 0.61 -11.20 8.66
CA LEU A 69 1.62 -12.26 8.85
C LEU A 69 3.06 -11.72 8.86
N ASN A 70 3.33 -10.65 8.12
CA ASN A 70 4.67 -10.06 7.98
C ASN A 70 4.81 -8.71 8.69
N LYS A 71 4.02 -8.48 9.75
CA LYS A 71 3.97 -7.18 10.45
C LYS A 71 5.33 -6.68 10.91
N ASP A 72 6.22 -7.57 11.36
CA ASP A 72 7.55 -7.18 11.82
C ASP A 72 8.43 -6.68 10.66
N LYS A 73 8.32 -7.29 9.47
CA LYS A 73 8.99 -6.77 8.26
C LYS A 73 8.45 -5.40 7.87
N TYR A 74 7.15 -5.17 8.05
CA TYR A 74 6.53 -3.87 7.79
C TYR A 74 7.08 -2.79 8.74
N LYS A 75 7.20 -3.09 10.03
CA LYS A 75 7.83 -2.19 11.02
C LYS A 75 9.30 -1.91 10.70
N LEU A 76 10.07 -2.93 10.32
CA LEU A 76 11.46 -2.76 9.89
C LEU A 76 11.57 -1.82 8.68
N ARG A 77 10.68 -1.97 7.70
CA ARG A 77 10.65 -1.09 6.52
C ARG A 77 10.40 0.37 6.92
N GLN A 78 9.48 0.62 7.85
CA GLN A 78 9.22 1.98 8.35
C GLN A 78 10.51 2.62 8.91
N MET A 79 11.30 1.86 9.68
CA MET A 79 12.56 2.38 10.23
C MET A 79 13.63 2.63 9.16
N ILE A 80 13.74 1.74 8.17
CA ILE A 80 14.80 1.80 7.15
C ILE A 80 14.51 2.85 6.09
N VAL A 81 13.24 3.01 5.70
CA VAL A 81 12.85 3.71 4.47
C VAL A 81 12.37 5.14 4.73
N GLU A 82 11.70 5.39 5.87
CA GLU A 82 11.20 6.74 6.19
C GLU A 82 12.33 7.75 6.39
N HIS A 83 13.45 7.34 7.00
CA HIS A 83 14.60 8.23 7.21
C HIS A 83 15.26 8.71 5.88
N PRO A 84 15.57 7.82 4.90
CA PRO A 84 15.98 8.22 3.56
C PRO A 84 15.01 9.20 2.90
N PHE A 85 13.71 8.89 2.92
CA PHE A 85 12.70 9.77 2.31
C PHE A 85 12.63 11.13 2.99
N GLY A 86 12.70 11.17 4.33
CA GLY A 86 12.76 12.39 5.11
C GLY A 86 13.99 13.23 4.75
N THR A 87 15.16 12.59 4.64
CA THR A 87 16.40 13.27 4.26
C THR A 87 16.32 13.86 2.85
N ILE A 88 15.90 13.06 1.88
CA ILE A 88 15.81 13.48 0.48
C ILE A 88 14.77 14.60 0.31
N LYS A 89 13.58 14.45 0.87
CA LYS A 89 12.51 15.45 0.71
C LYS A 89 12.79 16.69 1.55
N ARG A 90 12.97 16.52 2.87
CA ARG A 90 13.10 17.64 3.83
C ARG A 90 14.45 18.32 3.77
N SER A 91 15.53 17.55 3.89
CA SER A 91 16.88 18.11 4.03
C SER A 91 17.48 18.53 2.69
N TRP A 92 17.23 17.77 1.62
CA TRP A 92 17.75 18.13 0.28
C TRP A 92 16.79 18.97 -0.54
N GLY A 93 15.56 19.19 -0.05
CA GLY A 93 14.57 20.03 -0.71
C GLY A 93 13.93 19.40 -1.96
N ALA A 94 14.07 18.09 -2.18
CA ALA A 94 13.49 17.39 -3.33
C ALA A 94 11.97 17.12 -3.15
N TYR A 95 11.22 18.16 -2.76
CA TYR A 95 9.77 18.12 -2.62
C TYR A 95 9.04 18.25 -3.96
N TYR A 96 9.64 18.97 -4.90
CA TYR A 96 9.04 19.30 -6.19
C TYR A 96 9.95 18.80 -7.30
N PHE A 97 9.34 18.43 -8.42
CA PHE A 97 10.06 18.06 -9.62
C PHE A 97 10.35 19.28 -10.48
N LEU A 98 11.58 19.35 -10.99
CA LEU A 98 12.01 20.37 -11.93
C LEU A 98 11.55 20.03 -13.36
N THR A 99 11.38 18.74 -13.65
CA THR A 99 10.99 18.25 -14.97
C THR A 99 9.51 17.87 -15.05
N ARG A 100 9.02 17.71 -16.28
CA ARG A 100 7.64 17.25 -16.58
C ARG A 100 7.70 15.99 -17.43
N ARG A 101 6.59 15.23 -17.42
CA ARG A 101 6.42 13.91 -18.06
C ARG A 101 7.12 12.78 -17.30
N LYS A 102 6.55 11.57 -17.42
CA LYS A 102 6.94 10.40 -16.62
C LYS A 102 8.42 10.03 -16.79
N ILE A 103 8.94 10.06 -18.02
CA ILE A 103 10.32 9.65 -18.31
C ILE A 103 11.31 10.59 -17.60
N SER A 104 11.15 11.91 -17.78
CA SER A 104 12.04 12.91 -17.19
C SER A 104 11.96 12.92 -15.65
N VAL A 105 10.75 12.86 -15.09
CA VAL A 105 10.56 12.78 -13.62
C VAL A 105 11.19 11.51 -13.04
N THR A 106 11.11 10.39 -13.76
CA THR A 106 11.73 9.13 -13.33
C THR A 106 13.26 9.26 -13.30
N ALA A 107 13.85 9.89 -14.32
CA ALA A 107 15.30 10.15 -14.36
C ALA A 107 15.74 11.06 -13.21
N GLU A 108 14.99 12.14 -12.95
CA GLU A 108 15.24 13.07 -11.85
C GLU A 108 15.23 12.37 -10.49
N VAL A 109 14.19 11.59 -10.19
CA VAL A 109 14.09 10.79 -8.96
C VAL A 109 15.24 9.79 -8.85
N SER A 110 15.59 9.12 -9.95
CA SER A 110 16.67 8.14 -9.99
C SER A 110 18.02 8.76 -9.66
N LEU A 111 18.30 9.96 -10.17
CA LEU A 111 19.53 10.70 -9.86
C LEU A 111 19.60 11.10 -8.39
N VAL A 112 18.49 11.57 -7.81
CA VAL A 112 18.42 11.92 -6.38
C VAL A 112 18.68 10.70 -5.50
N TYR A 113 18.08 9.55 -5.81
CA TYR A 113 18.32 8.31 -5.06
C TYR A 113 19.73 7.78 -5.24
N LEU A 114 20.29 7.87 -6.45
CA LEU A 114 21.68 7.51 -6.72
C LEU A 114 22.64 8.36 -5.88
N ALA A 115 22.43 9.67 -5.84
CA ALA A 115 23.23 10.58 -5.02
C ALA A 115 23.11 10.25 -3.52
N TYR A 116 21.89 9.95 -3.03
CA TYR A 116 21.68 9.53 -1.64
C TYR A 116 22.44 8.24 -1.32
N ASN A 117 22.35 7.25 -2.19
CA ASN A 117 23.04 5.98 -2.03
C ASN A 117 24.56 6.14 -2.05
N PHE A 118 25.11 6.98 -2.94
CA PHE A 118 26.54 7.29 -2.94
C PHE A 118 26.99 7.98 -1.66
N ARG A 119 26.25 8.99 -1.19
CA ARG A 119 26.57 9.67 0.07
C ARG A 119 26.56 8.70 1.24
N ARG A 120 25.58 7.79 1.30
CA ARG A 120 25.51 6.74 2.32
C ARG A 120 26.67 5.75 2.22
N ALA A 121 26.99 5.28 1.02
CA ALA A 121 28.11 4.35 0.80
C ALA A 121 29.44 4.97 1.23
N ILE A 122 29.69 6.23 0.86
CA ILE A 122 30.89 6.98 1.25
C ILE A 122 30.95 7.14 2.77
N ASN A 123 29.84 7.46 3.43
CA ASN A 123 29.81 7.61 4.88
C ASN A 123 30.02 6.29 5.64
N ILE A 124 29.58 5.15 5.09
CA ILE A 124 29.68 3.84 5.75
C ILE A 124 31.05 3.20 5.51
N LEU A 125 31.53 3.21 4.26
CA LEU A 125 32.74 2.49 3.84
C LEU A 125 33.97 3.40 3.77
N GLY A 126 33.78 4.69 3.51
CA GLY A 126 34.83 5.62 3.16
C GLY A 126 35.24 5.55 1.68
N PRO A 127 35.81 6.64 1.13
CA PRO A 127 36.16 6.71 -0.29
C PRO A 127 37.26 5.73 -0.71
N LYS A 128 38.25 5.46 0.16
CA LYS A 128 39.35 4.53 -0.13
C LYS A 128 38.86 3.10 -0.32
N GLU A 129 37.96 2.64 0.56
CA GLU A 129 37.40 1.29 0.50
C GLU A 129 36.51 1.11 -0.74
N ILE A 130 35.73 2.13 -1.10
CA ILE A 130 34.93 2.10 -2.33
C ILE A 130 35.84 1.94 -3.55
N LEU A 131 36.90 2.74 -3.66
CA LEU A 131 37.84 2.65 -4.78
C LEU A 131 38.56 1.30 -4.82
N ARG A 132 38.95 0.76 -3.66
CA ARG A 132 39.55 -0.59 -3.57
C ARG A 132 38.61 -1.64 -4.15
N ARG A 133 37.34 -1.67 -3.71
CA ARG A 133 36.33 -2.64 -4.18
C ARG A 133 36.01 -2.50 -5.67
N LEU A 134 36.01 -1.27 -6.19
CA LEU A 134 35.79 -1.05 -7.63
C LEU A 134 36.96 -1.59 -8.46
N LYS A 135 38.20 -1.40 -8.02
CA LYS A 135 39.39 -1.97 -8.66
C LYS A 135 39.41 -3.50 -8.61
N GLU A 136 39.02 -4.10 -7.48
CA GLU A 136 38.92 -5.56 -7.35
C GLU A 136 37.85 -6.18 -8.27
N ARG A 137 36.86 -5.37 -8.70
CA ARG A 137 35.80 -5.76 -9.63
C ARG A 137 36.12 -5.44 -11.10
N GLU A 138 37.37 -5.10 -11.45
CA GLU A 138 37.79 -4.85 -12.84
C GLU A 138 37.67 -6.07 -13.77
N LYS A 139 37.37 -7.27 -13.25
CA LYS A 139 36.86 -8.36 -14.10
C LYS A 139 35.37 -8.09 -14.37
N PRO A 140 34.95 -7.82 -15.61
CA PRO A 140 33.60 -7.38 -15.90
C PRO A 140 32.59 -8.44 -15.46
N ALA A 141 31.62 -8.03 -14.63
CA ALA A 141 30.42 -8.78 -14.31
C ALA A 141 29.43 -8.74 -15.49
N LEU A 142 29.93 -9.04 -16.70
CA LEU A 142 29.16 -9.22 -17.92
C LEU A 142 29.54 -10.61 -18.46
N ILE A 143 28.85 -11.63 -17.92
CA ILE A 143 28.50 -12.84 -18.65
C ILE A 143 26.97 -12.82 -18.73
#